data_AF-A0A6N4XUA4-F1
#
_entry.id   AF-A0A6N4XUA4-F1
#
_cell.length_a   1.000
_cell.length_b   1.000
_cell.length_c   1.000
_cell.angle_alpha   90.00
_cell.angle_beta   90.00
_cell.angle_gamma   90.00
#
_symmetry.space_group_name_H-M   'P 1'
#
loop_
_entity.id
_entity.type
_entity.pdbx_description
1 polymer ?
#
loop_
_entity_poly.entity_id
_entity_poly.type
_entity_poly.pdbx_seq_one_letter_code
_entity_poly.pdbx_strand_id
1 'polypeptide(L)' 'MNAIRQIIEVKDHQLNISLPQDFNADKVEIIILPADDTDFELTEEEKELIRQRVKNTLPENLKSWDKIKEKYL' A
#
# COMPACT_ATOMS: atom_id res chain seq x y z
N MET A 1 10.98 7.55 -14.00
CA MET A 1 11.76 6.53 -13.26
C MET A 1 10.75 5.55 -12.72
N ASN A 2 10.74 4.31 -13.21
CA ASN A 2 9.77 3.30 -12.80
C ASN A 2 10.42 2.44 -11.72
N ALA A 3 9.93 2.53 -10.49
CA ALA A 3 10.44 1.77 -9.35
C ALA A 3 9.46 0.67 -8.96
N ILE A 4 9.99 -0.52 -8.66
CA ILE A 4 9.20 -1.65 -8.14
C ILE A 4 9.37 -1.65 -6.62
N ARG A 5 8.27 -1.48 -5.87
CA ARG A 5 8.25 -1.64 -4.41
C ARG A 5 7.62 -3.00 -4.08
N GLN A 6 8.36 -3.84 -3.38
CA GLN A 6 7.89 -5.12 -2.87
C GLN A 6 8.17 -5.20 -1.38
N ILE A 7 7.17 -5.63 -0.60
CA ILE A 7 7.33 -5.95 0.83
C ILE A 7 7.39 -7.47 0.92
N ILE A 8 8.54 -8.00 1.34
CA ILE A 8 8.81 -9.43 1.44
C ILE A 8 9.32 -9.76 2.84
N GLU A 9 8.83 -10.87 3.39
CA GLU A 9 9.32 -11.40 4.66
C GLU A 9 10.76 -11.91 4.51
N VAL A 10 11.60 -11.58 5.48
CA VAL A 10 12.96 -12.11 5.58
C VAL A 10 12.89 -13.53 6.17
N LYS A 11 13.42 -14.53 5.47
CA LYS A 11 13.52 -15.92 5.98
C LYS A 11 14.97 -16.35 6.01
N ASP A 12 15.45 -16.85 7.15
CA ASP A 12 16.83 -17.30 7.35
C ASP A 12 17.90 -16.27 6.94
N HIS A 13 17.61 -14.97 7.14
CA HIS A 13 18.46 -13.85 6.69
C HIS A 13 18.67 -13.78 5.17
N GLN A 14 17.74 -14.34 4.39
CA GLN A 14 17.76 -14.33 2.94
C GLN A 14 16.51 -13.65 2.37
N LEU A 15 16.69 -13.00 1.22
CA LEU A 15 15.64 -12.35 0.43
C LEU A 15 15.69 -12.92 -0.99
N ASN A 16 14.58 -13.48 -1.46
CA ASN A 16 14.44 -13.97 -2.83
C ASN A 16 13.62 -12.97 -3.64
N ILE A 17 14.27 -12.28 -4.58
CA ILE A 17 13.63 -11.28 -5.45
C ILE A 17 13.58 -11.84 -6.86
N SER A 18 12.39 -11.87 -7.45
CA SER A 18 12.19 -12.24 -8.86
C SER A 18 11.72 -11.01 -9.63
N LEU A 19 12.44 -10.66 -10.69
CA LEU A 19 12.05 -9.55 -11.56
C LEU A 19 10.89 -9.96 -12.47
N PRO A 20 9.95 -9.05 -12.78
CA PRO A 20 8.91 -9.30 -13.78
C PRO A 20 9.50 -9.69 -15.14
N GLN A 21 8.77 -10.51 -15.90
CA GLN A 21 9.23 -11.04 -17.19
C GLN A 21 9.47 -9.94 -18.24
N ASP A 22 8.82 -8.79 -18.09
CA ASP A 22 8.91 -7.62 -18.95
C ASP A 22 9.92 -6.56 -18.45
N PHE A 23 10.66 -6.84 -17.37
CA PHE A 23 11.67 -5.94 -16.85
C PHE A 23 12.95 -5.99 -17.72
N ASN A 24 13.16 -4.94 -18.52
CA ASN A 24 14.22 -4.90 -19.55
C ASN A 24 15.39 -3.94 -19.23
N ALA A 25 15.67 -3.64 -17.96
CA ALA A 25 16.77 -2.74 -17.59
C ALA A 25 18.09 -3.50 -17.38
N ASP A 26 19.20 -2.91 -17.83
CA ASP A 26 20.54 -3.51 -17.75
C ASP A 26 21.12 -3.51 -16.32
N LYS A 27 20.61 -2.65 -15.43
CA LYS A 27 21.09 -2.50 -14.05
C LYS A 27 19.93 -2.22 -13.09
N VAL A 28 20.07 -2.72 -11.86
CA VAL A 28 19.11 -2.50 -10.77
C VAL A 28 19.86 -2.04 -9.53
N GLU A 29 19.32 -1.07 -8.83
CA GLU A 29 19.77 -0.64 -7.51
C GLU A 29 18.76 -1.10 -6.47
N ILE A 30 19.24 -1.69 -5.37
CA ILE A 30 18.40 -2.23 -4.29
C ILE A 30 18.71 -1.46 -3.01
N ILE A 31 17.67 -0.92 -2.38
CA ILE A 31 17.73 -0.29 -1.06
C ILE A 31 17.01 -1.19 -0.07
N ILE A 32 17.71 -1.70 0.94
CA ILE A 32 17.15 -2.52 2.01
C ILE A 32 16.97 -1.62 3.23
N LEU A 33 15.72 -1.41 3.60
CA LEU A 33 15.36 -0.74 4.84
C LEU A 33 14.71 -1.79 5.75
N PRO A 34 15.04 -1.84 7.05
CA PRO A 34 14.21 -2.59 7.98
C PRO A 34 12.77 -2.06 7.85
N ALA A 35 11.83 -2.97 7.63
CA ALA A 35 10.44 -2.61 7.82
C ALA A 35 10.28 -2.43 9.33
N ASP A 36 10.23 -1.19 9.80
CA ASP A 36 9.49 -0.93 11.02
C ASP A 36 8.08 -1.43 10.71
N ASP A 37 7.58 -2.38 11.50
CA ASP A 37 6.15 -2.68 11.53
C ASP A 37 5.46 -1.38 11.94
N THR A 38 5.23 -0.54 10.94
CA THR A 38 4.08 0.34 10.91
C THR A 38 2.91 -0.58 10.59
N ASP A 39 2.65 -1.50 11.52
CA ASP A 39 1.31 -1.89 11.91
C ASP A 39 0.66 -0.59 12.36
N PHE A 40 0.33 0.26 11.39
CA PHE A 40 -0.62 1.33 11.55
C PHE A 40 -1.97 0.63 11.70
N GLU A 41 -2.17 0.05 12.87
CA GLU A 41 -3.46 -0.39 13.32
C GLU A 41 -4.19 0.85 13.79
N LEU A 42 -5.29 1.16 13.10
CA LEU A 42 -6.25 2.11 13.62
C LEU A 42 -6.65 1.64 15.03
N THR A 43 -6.64 2.57 15.98
CA THR A 43 -7.22 2.33 17.29
C THR A 43 -8.70 1.96 17.15
N GLU A 44 -9.26 1.27 18.14
CA GLU A 44 -10.70 0.95 18.12
C GLU A 44 -11.58 2.22 18.10
N GLU A 45 -11.10 3.32 18.71
CA GLU A 45 -11.78 4.62 18.66
C GLU A 45 -11.83 5.20 17.24
N GLU A 46 -10.71 5.13 16.50
CA GLU A 46 -10.67 5.57 15.11
C GLU A 46 -11.54 4.70 14.20
N LYS A 47 -11.54 3.38 14.42
CA LYS A 47 -12.43 2.45 13.70
C LYS A 47 -13.90 2.79 13.95
N GLU A 48 -14.27 3.06 15.20
CA GLU A 48 -15.64 3.42 15.56
C GLU A 48 -16.06 4.77 14.97
N LEU A 49 -15.18 5.77 15.00
CA LEU A 49 -15.40 7.06 14.35
C LEU A 49 -15.68 6.90 12.84
N ILE A 50 -14.92 6.05 12.15
CA ILE A 50 -15.13 5.76 10.73
C ILE A 50 -16.50 5.09 10.51
N ARG A 51 -16.87 4.10 11.33
CA ARG A 51 -18.18 3.43 11.24
C ARG A 51 -19.33 4.42 11.41
N GLN A 52 -19.24 5.32 12.39
CA GLN A 52 -20.25 6.35 12.63
C GLN A 52 -20.35 7.34 11.46
N ARG A 53 -19.21 7.76 10.91
CA ARG A 53 -19.19 8.62 9.71
C ARG A 53 -19.88 7.95 8.53
N VAL A 54 -19.59 6.68 8.27
CA VAL A 54 -20.24 5.93 7.17
C VAL A 54 -21.74 5.80 7.42
N LYS A 55 -22.17 5.44 8.64
CA LYS A 55 -23.59 5.29 8.99
C LYS A 55 -24.38 6.60 8.84
N ASN A 56 -23.76 7.73 9.14
CA ASN A 56 -24.42 9.04 9.13
C ASN A 56 -24.23 9.79 7.80
N THR A 57 -23.62 9.16 6.79
CA THR A 57 -23.39 9.76 5.48
C THR A 57 -24.49 9.38 4.50
N LEU A 58 -24.97 10.35 3.71
CA LEU A 58 -25.87 10.09 2.60
C LEU A 58 -25.14 9.29 1.50
N PRO A 59 -25.76 8.26 0.89
CA PRO A 59 -25.12 7.42 -0.12
C PRO A 59 -24.49 8.21 -1.28
N GLU A 60 -25.08 9.34 -1.65
CA GLU A 60 -24.63 10.23 -2.72
C GLU A 60 -23.25 10.87 -2.45
N ASN A 61 -22.87 10.98 -1.18
CA ASN A 61 -21.58 11.54 -0.76
C ASN A 61 -20.46 10.49 -0.75
N LEU A 62 -20.80 9.20 -0.85
CA LEU A 62 -19.81 8.13 -0.93
C LEU A 62 -19.29 8.03 -2.36
N LYS A 63 -18.05 8.47 -2.56
CA LYS A 63 -17.36 8.29 -3.84
C LYS A 63 -16.53 7.03 -3.81
N SER A 64 -16.68 6.19 -4.84
CA SER A 64 -15.81 5.04 -5.06
C SER A 64 -14.36 5.49 -5.24
N TRP A 65 -13.42 4.71 -4.71
CA TRP A 65 -11.99 4.97 -4.83
C TRP A 65 -11.54 5.10 -6.29
N ASP A 66 -12.05 4.26 -7.19
CA ASP A 66 -11.69 4.30 -8.62
C ASP A 66 -12.00 5.66 -9.26
N LYS A 67 -13.14 6.27 -8.92
CA LYS A 67 -13.53 7.62 -9.40
C LYS A 67 -12.67 8.72 -8.82
N ILE A 68 -12.17 8.56 -7.60
CA ILE A 68 -11.24 9.51 -6.97
C ILE A 68 -9.88 9.42 -7.67
N LYS A 69 -9.40 8.19 -7.87
CA LYS A 69 -8.13 7.93 -8.55
C LYS A 69 -8.13 8.54 -9.94
N GLU A 70 -9.10 8.21 -10.79
CA GLU A 70 -9.20 8.73 -12.16
C GLU A 70 -9.16 10.26 -12.26
N LYS A 71 -9.69 10.97 -11.24
CA LYS A 71 -9.75 12.42 -11.24
C LYS A 71 -8.46 13.10 -10.76
N TYR A 72 -7.67 12.46 -9.91
CA TYR A 72 -6.60 13.12 -9.14
C TYR A 72 -5.23 12.43 -9.20
N LEU A 73 -5.16 11.16 -9.64
CA LEU A 73 -3.94 10.33 -9.68
C LEU A 73 -3.74 9.76 -11.09
#